data_AF-A0A2E6JKE2-F1
#
_entry.id   AF-A0A2E6JKE2-F1
#
_cell.length_a   1.000
_cell.length_b   1.000
_cell.length_c   1.000
_cell.angle_alpha   90.00
_cell.angle_beta   90.00
_cell.angle_gamma   90.00
#
_symmetry.space_group_name_H-M   'P 1'
#
loop_
_entity.id
_entity.type
_entity.pdbx_description
1 polymer ?
#
loop_
_entity_poly.entity_id
_entity_poly.type
_entity_poly.pdbx_seq_one_letter_code
_entity_poly.pdbx_strand_id
1 'polypeptide(L)'
;MVKYGTAEVPTLAIESELLNDLDQNDDYQTSLMEEAVILVNERDEVIGKGSKAKAHHKAGVLHRAFSVLVFNSNRELLIQKRAQDKVTFPGVWANSCCSHPLSYDDELEDSVGEKRAAVRKLVQELGVNADAISVDDFQLVTRFMYSARMNETWVEREVDHVLLYYGNLEINPNPSEIEDVRWVNEDELESILIDENEIIAPWFRVIAARLMDNSWWEQSATSDEMIHDMGDISHMLPYADGAGLNTSIAEVKPQVESRIESILTSNTHSTLSKAMMHLIQGGGKRLRATLPWLVAKAVGDTNSAILDVGAAIETIHNFTLIHDDIMDDDPIRRGRNAVHVEYDVPTAINAGDAMLAIAFESLANADGVSLEDLPILVRRLGGMVRQVAEGQQLDIEFELKGEVTEDEYLKMIQGKTAVMFQTCAEVGAYLAGCDEETVQCMSDWGLHLGLCFQLMDDLIDVVSDSTTLGKPSGSDIAQGKRTLMVIHALNQPDSEAKKDLLNVLGLQDEADEAKITKGIESLHKLGSIDYAMALAKDFHKKAHECLDALPLSPGMKALRELTDYQLNRLS
;
A
#
# COMPACT_ATOMS: atom_id res chain seq x y z
N MET A 1 -11.29 40.40 -27.36
CA MET A 1 -12.33 39.37 -27.60
C MET A 1 -11.76 38.21 -28.42
N VAL A 2 -10.83 37.48 -27.83
CA VAL A 2 -10.77 36.04 -28.04
C VAL A 2 -11.61 35.50 -26.90
N LYS A 3 -12.85 35.09 -27.20
CA LYS A 3 -13.65 34.35 -26.23
C LYS A 3 -12.89 33.05 -25.99
N TYR A 4 -12.40 32.81 -24.77
CA TYR A 4 -12.07 31.44 -24.36
C TYR A 4 -13.25 30.57 -24.78
N GLY A 5 -12.97 29.60 -25.64
CA GLY A 5 -13.98 28.81 -26.29
C GLY A 5 -14.94 28.26 -25.24
N THR A 6 -16.22 28.42 -25.50
CA THR A 6 -17.30 27.60 -24.95
C THR A 6 -17.12 26.16 -25.42
N ALA A 7 -15.96 25.54 -25.18
CA ALA A 7 -15.90 24.11 -25.04
C ALA A 7 -16.66 23.85 -23.73
N GLU A 8 -17.77 23.13 -23.80
CA GLU A 8 -18.45 22.66 -22.60
C GLU A 8 -17.40 21.99 -21.71
N VAL A 9 -17.33 22.41 -20.44
CA VAL A 9 -16.46 21.78 -19.43
C VAL A 9 -16.72 20.28 -19.53
N PRO A 10 -15.72 19.44 -19.87
CA PRO A 10 -15.99 18.04 -20.11
C PRO A 10 -16.43 17.41 -18.79
N THR A 11 -17.65 16.88 -18.75
CA THR A 11 -18.19 16.19 -17.57
C THR A 11 -18.39 14.70 -17.84
N LEU A 12 -18.32 13.91 -16.77
CA LEU A 12 -18.60 12.49 -16.75
C LEU A 12 -19.62 12.23 -15.64
N ALA A 13 -20.67 11.48 -15.95
CA ALA A 13 -21.70 11.14 -15.00
C ALA A 13 -21.10 10.44 -13.77
N ILE A 14 -21.48 10.90 -12.58
CA ILE A 14 -21.10 10.29 -11.31
C ILE A 14 -21.94 9.03 -11.09
N GLU A 15 -21.30 7.94 -10.68
CA GLU A 15 -21.99 6.69 -10.38
C GLU A 15 -22.93 6.89 -9.16
N SER A 16 -24.10 6.26 -9.16
CA SER A 16 -25.15 6.53 -8.16
C SER A 16 -24.73 6.28 -6.71
N GLU A 17 -23.75 5.40 -6.49
CA GLU A 17 -23.20 5.13 -5.15
C GLU A 17 -22.37 6.30 -4.63
N LEU A 18 -21.58 6.96 -5.49
CA LEU A 18 -20.76 8.12 -5.12
C LEU A 18 -21.61 9.37 -4.83
N LEU A 19 -22.78 9.51 -5.48
CA LEU A 19 -23.70 10.62 -5.22
C LEU A 19 -24.27 10.63 -3.79
N ASN A 20 -24.24 9.50 -3.08
CA ASN A 20 -24.68 9.45 -1.68
C ASN A 20 -23.63 10.02 -0.71
N ASP A 21 -22.37 10.05 -1.13
CA ASP A 21 -21.24 10.56 -0.35
C ASP A 21 -20.99 12.06 -0.60
N LEU A 22 -21.71 12.65 -1.57
CA LEU A 22 -21.72 14.09 -1.85
C LEU A 22 -22.90 14.76 -1.14
N ASP A 23 -22.71 15.99 -0.68
CA ASP A 23 -23.84 16.77 -0.17
C ASP A 23 -24.72 17.22 -1.34
N GLN A 24 -25.85 16.54 -1.51
CA GLN A 24 -26.82 16.80 -2.58
C GLN A 24 -27.51 18.17 -2.45
N ASN A 25 -27.25 18.95 -1.39
CA ASN A 25 -27.79 20.30 -1.24
C ASN A 25 -26.90 21.39 -1.85
N ASP A 26 -25.67 21.06 -2.28
CA ASP A 26 -24.77 21.98 -2.99
C ASP A 26 -24.62 21.56 -4.46
N ASP A 27 -25.54 22.07 -5.29
CA ASP A 27 -25.54 21.83 -6.75
C ASP A 27 -24.24 22.33 -7.41
N TYR A 28 -23.62 23.38 -6.87
CA TYR A 28 -22.38 23.92 -7.41
C TYR A 28 -21.21 22.97 -7.17
N GLN A 29 -20.98 22.55 -5.92
CA GLN A 29 -19.90 21.60 -5.60
C GLN A 29 -20.11 20.24 -6.27
N THR A 30 -21.36 19.78 -6.36
CA THR A 30 -21.69 18.54 -7.08
C THR A 30 -21.30 18.64 -8.57
N SER A 31 -21.59 19.76 -9.23
CA SER A 31 -21.25 19.94 -10.64
C SER A 31 -19.72 19.92 -10.90
N LEU A 32 -18.92 20.46 -9.98
CA LEU A 32 -17.45 20.40 -10.07
C LEU A 32 -16.93 18.96 -9.96
N MET A 33 -17.64 18.09 -9.25
CA MET A 33 -17.26 16.69 -9.08
C MET A 33 -17.51 15.85 -10.34
N GLU A 34 -18.28 16.37 -11.30
CA GLU A 34 -18.51 15.75 -12.61
C GLU A 34 -17.37 16.02 -13.60
N GLU A 35 -16.50 16.99 -13.35
CA GLU A 35 -15.40 17.37 -14.25
C GLU A 35 -14.52 16.17 -14.63
N ALA A 36 -14.21 16.04 -15.91
CA ALA A 36 -13.39 14.96 -16.46
C ALA A 36 -11.90 15.28 -16.31
N VAL A 37 -11.26 14.70 -15.30
CA VAL A 37 -9.81 14.84 -15.04
C VAL A 37 -8.98 13.89 -15.90
N ILE A 38 -7.71 14.25 -16.10
CA ILE A 38 -6.73 13.47 -16.86
C ILE A 38 -6.11 12.42 -15.93
N LEU A 39 -6.30 11.13 -16.23
CA LEU A 39 -5.67 10.04 -15.48
C LEU A 39 -4.27 9.78 -16.04
N VAL A 40 -3.28 9.64 -15.15
CA VAL A 40 -1.87 9.48 -15.51
C VAL A 40 -1.21 8.33 -14.76
N ASN A 41 -0.06 7.86 -15.26
CA ASN A 41 0.84 6.98 -14.50
C ASN A 41 1.90 7.79 -13.73
N GLU A 42 2.79 7.10 -13.00
CA GLU A 42 3.85 7.72 -12.17
C GLU A 42 4.89 8.52 -12.98
N ARG A 43 4.91 8.35 -14.32
CA ARG A 43 5.75 9.10 -15.26
C ARG A 43 5.00 10.26 -15.93
N ASP A 44 3.83 10.60 -15.41
CA ASP A 44 2.92 11.62 -15.95
C ASP A 44 2.45 11.35 -17.40
N GLU A 45 2.45 10.08 -17.82
CA GLU A 45 1.92 9.68 -19.12
C GLU A 45 0.41 9.49 -19.02
N VAL A 46 -0.35 10.05 -19.97
CA VAL A 46 -1.81 9.96 -20.00
C VAL A 46 -2.27 8.52 -20.26
N ILE A 47 -3.03 7.96 -19.33
CA ILE A 47 -3.59 6.59 -19.44
C ILE A 47 -5.11 6.58 -19.64
N GLY A 48 -5.78 7.72 -19.47
CA GLY A 48 -7.22 7.82 -19.67
C GLY A 48 -7.84 9.07 -19.04
N LYS A 49 -9.14 9.00 -18.77
CA LYS A 49 -9.92 10.05 -18.12
C LYS A 49 -10.90 9.47 -17.11
N GLY A 50 -11.22 10.23 -16.07
CA GLY A 50 -12.17 9.86 -15.02
C GLY A 50 -12.92 11.09 -14.51
N SER A 51 -14.07 10.91 -13.85
CA SER A 51 -14.69 12.03 -13.14
C SER A 51 -13.84 12.40 -11.92
N LYS A 52 -13.84 13.68 -11.56
CA LYS A 52 -13.17 14.17 -10.36
C LYS A 52 -13.64 13.42 -9.11
N ALA A 53 -14.95 13.14 -9.00
CA ALA A 53 -15.51 12.30 -7.95
C ALA A 53 -14.82 10.94 -7.85
N LYS A 54 -14.71 10.22 -8.97
CA LYS A 54 -14.09 8.89 -8.99
C LYS A 54 -12.60 8.93 -8.69
N ALA A 55 -11.90 9.96 -9.17
CA ALA A 55 -10.47 10.13 -8.95
C ALA A 55 -10.14 10.37 -7.45
N HIS A 56 -11.07 10.94 -6.68
CA HIS A 56 -10.88 11.27 -5.27
C HIS A 56 -11.59 10.33 -4.29
N HIS A 57 -12.42 9.40 -4.78
CA HIS A 57 -13.24 8.54 -3.93
C HIS A 57 -12.50 7.27 -3.50
N LYS A 58 -12.64 6.92 -2.22
CA LYS A 58 -12.03 5.75 -1.57
C LYS A 58 -10.54 5.68 -1.88
N ALA A 59 -10.06 4.67 -2.61
CA ALA A 59 -8.65 4.48 -2.90
C ALA A 59 -8.04 5.55 -3.83
N GLY A 60 -8.90 6.32 -4.52
CA GLY A 60 -8.52 7.31 -5.51
C GLY A 60 -7.85 6.71 -6.75
N VAL A 61 -7.62 7.56 -7.74
CA VAL A 61 -6.88 7.21 -8.97
C VAL A 61 -5.87 8.32 -9.23
N LEU A 62 -4.64 7.95 -9.60
CA LEU A 62 -3.61 8.92 -9.94
C LEU A 62 -4.06 9.76 -11.15
N HIS A 63 -4.06 11.08 -10.98
CA HIS A 63 -4.50 12.03 -11.99
C HIS A 63 -3.64 13.29 -11.96
N ARG A 64 -3.67 14.07 -13.03
CA ARG A 64 -2.88 15.30 -13.12
C ARG A 64 -3.57 16.43 -12.37
N ALA A 65 -2.77 17.24 -11.68
CA ALA A 65 -3.19 18.46 -11.01
C ALA A 65 -2.17 19.58 -11.25
N PHE A 66 -2.48 20.78 -10.77
CA PHE A 66 -1.53 21.90 -10.77
C PHE A 66 -1.71 22.77 -9.53
N SER A 67 -0.60 23.38 -9.13
CA SER A 67 -0.52 24.38 -8.07
C SER A 67 0.09 25.67 -8.59
N VAL A 68 -0.67 26.77 -8.54
CA VAL A 68 -0.18 28.12 -8.87
C VAL A 68 0.29 28.84 -7.61
N LEU A 69 1.46 29.47 -7.71
CA LEU A 69 2.01 30.41 -6.73
C LEU A 69 2.15 31.80 -7.38
N VAL A 70 1.32 32.74 -6.92
CA VAL A 70 1.27 34.12 -7.39
C VAL A 70 2.10 34.99 -6.45
N PHE A 71 3.19 35.56 -6.98
CA PHE A 71 4.02 36.53 -6.27
C PHE A 71 3.76 37.94 -6.80
N ASN A 72 3.57 38.89 -5.88
CA ASN A 72 3.40 40.30 -6.24
C ASN A 72 4.76 41.03 -6.36
N SER A 73 4.72 42.31 -6.73
CA SER A 73 5.94 43.12 -6.88
C SER A 73 6.69 43.41 -5.57
N ASN A 74 6.07 43.16 -4.41
CA ASN A 74 6.71 43.26 -3.09
C ASN A 74 7.39 41.97 -2.65
N ARG A 75 7.40 40.91 -3.49
CA ARG A 75 7.86 39.56 -3.14
C ARG A 75 7.02 38.92 -2.04
N GLU A 76 5.72 39.17 -2.05
CA GLU A 76 4.76 38.47 -1.20
C GLU A 76 4.03 37.41 -2.04
N LEU A 77 3.83 36.22 -1.47
CA LEU A 77 3.04 35.12 -2.03
C LEU A 77 1.58 35.28 -1.63
N LEU A 78 0.66 35.13 -2.59
CA LEU A 78 -0.76 34.99 -2.30
C LEU A 78 -1.06 33.57 -1.80
N ILE A 79 -1.64 33.44 -0.61
CA ILE A 79 -2.20 32.19 -0.11
C ILE A 79 -3.72 32.34 0.08
N GLN A 80 -4.45 31.25 -0.05
CA GLN A 80 -5.90 31.23 0.14
C GLN A 80 -6.31 30.22 1.19
N LYS A 81 -7.38 30.52 1.92
CA LYS A 81 -8.08 29.55 2.76
C LYS A 81 -9.27 29.02 1.99
N ARG A 82 -9.34 27.70 1.81
CA ARG A 82 -10.42 27.04 1.08
C ARG A 82 -11.75 27.20 1.81
N ALA A 83 -12.84 27.38 1.06
CA ALA A 83 -14.18 27.46 1.64
C ALA A 83 -14.55 26.20 2.45
N GLN A 84 -15.42 26.36 3.45
CA GLN A 84 -15.88 25.26 4.32
C GLN A 84 -16.77 24.25 3.60
N ASP A 85 -17.43 24.66 2.52
CA ASP A 85 -18.35 23.82 1.75
C ASP A 85 -17.63 22.95 0.71
N LYS A 86 -16.30 23.02 0.61
CA LYS A 86 -15.51 22.19 -0.32
C LYS A 86 -15.62 20.72 0.05
N VAL A 87 -15.89 19.87 -0.95
CA VAL A 87 -15.96 18.41 -0.77
C VAL A 87 -14.65 17.82 -0.27
N THR A 88 -13.52 18.27 -0.83
CA THR A 88 -12.17 17.85 -0.42
C THR A 88 -11.43 19.00 0.24
N PHE A 89 -10.78 18.69 1.37
CA PHE A 89 -9.95 19.59 2.18
C PHE A 89 -10.62 20.96 2.45
N PRO A 90 -11.81 21.00 3.09
CA PRO A 90 -12.45 22.25 3.46
C PRO A 90 -11.67 23.00 4.54
N GLY A 91 -11.64 24.33 4.46
CA GLY A 91 -11.13 25.19 5.53
C GLY A 91 -9.61 25.22 5.71
N VAL A 92 -8.83 24.53 4.87
CA VAL A 92 -7.36 24.53 4.96
C VAL A 92 -6.75 25.68 4.16
N TRP A 93 -5.64 26.22 4.65
CA TRP A 93 -4.79 27.17 3.90
C TRP A 93 -3.97 26.43 2.84
N ALA A 94 -3.98 26.95 1.62
CA ALA A 94 -3.27 26.40 0.47
C ALA A 94 -2.55 27.51 -0.31
N ASN A 95 -1.78 27.10 -1.32
CA ASN A 95 -1.20 27.97 -2.33
C ASN A 95 -2.28 28.78 -3.08
N SER A 96 -1.85 29.76 -3.90
CA SER A 96 -2.73 30.78 -4.49
C SER A 96 -3.95 30.23 -5.23
N CYS A 97 -3.78 29.15 -6.01
CA CYS A 97 -4.86 28.44 -6.68
C CYS A 97 -4.39 27.02 -7.03
N CYS A 98 -5.19 25.99 -6.76
CA CYS A 98 -4.89 24.60 -7.09
C CYS A 98 -6.11 23.93 -7.72
N SER A 99 -5.90 23.16 -8.77
CA SER A 99 -6.99 22.46 -9.46
C SER A 99 -6.48 21.43 -10.46
N HIS A 100 -7.34 21.03 -11.39
CA HIS A 100 -7.07 19.98 -12.37
C HIS A 100 -7.10 20.54 -13.81
N PRO A 101 -6.14 20.17 -14.67
CA PRO A 101 -6.36 20.20 -16.10
C PRO A 101 -7.43 19.15 -16.47
N LEU A 102 -8.25 19.48 -17.45
CA LEU A 102 -9.39 18.66 -17.86
C LEU A 102 -9.11 17.92 -19.17
N SER A 103 -9.76 16.77 -19.33
CA SER A 103 -9.57 15.87 -20.46
C SER A 103 -10.28 16.36 -21.74
N TYR A 104 -9.85 17.49 -22.29
CA TYR A 104 -10.24 17.99 -23.62
C TYR A 104 -9.04 18.59 -24.37
N ASP A 105 -9.19 18.75 -25.69
CA ASP A 105 -8.06 19.00 -26.60
C ASP A 105 -7.16 20.18 -26.19
N ASP A 106 -7.70 21.27 -25.65
CA ASP A 106 -6.88 22.42 -25.27
C ASP A 106 -6.09 22.21 -23.97
N GLU A 107 -6.49 21.30 -23.07
CA GLU A 107 -5.82 21.06 -21.77
C GLU A 107 -5.03 19.74 -21.72
N LEU A 108 -4.97 18.97 -22.81
CA LEU A 108 -4.19 17.72 -22.91
C LEU A 108 -2.72 17.92 -23.29
N GLU A 109 -2.36 19.09 -23.81
CA GLU A 109 -0.99 19.40 -24.24
C GLU A 109 -0.07 19.57 -23.01
N ASP A 110 0.89 18.68 -22.81
CA ASP A 110 1.81 18.72 -21.65
C ASP A 110 2.52 20.08 -21.51
N SER A 111 2.59 20.58 -20.29
CA SER A 111 3.18 21.85 -19.85
C SER A 111 2.45 23.12 -20.32
N VAL A 112 1.51 23.00 -21.25
CA VAL A 112 0.70 24.11 -21.76
C VAL A 112 -0.74 24.01 -21.25
N GLY A 113 -1.26 22.79 -21.16
CA GLY A 113 -2.61 22.48 -20.69
C GLY A 113 -2.80 22.88 -19.23
N GLU A 114 -1.81 22.64 -18.38
CA GLU A 114 -1.82 23.02 -16.96
C GLU A 114 -1.83 24.55 -16.80
N LYS A 115 -1.11 25.27 -17.66
CA LYS A 115 -1.13 26.74 -17.69
C LYS A 115 -2.47 27.30 -18.19
N ARG A 116 -3.10 26.66 -19.19
CA ARG A 116 -4.46 27.01 -19.65
C ARG A 116 -5.48 26.76 -18.54
N ALA A 117 -5.36 25.63 -17.84
CA ALA A 117 -6.18 25.30 -16.67
C ALA A 117 -5.98 26.31 -15.54
N ALA A 118 -4.74 26.72 -15.27
CA ALA A 118 -4.42 27.77 -14.30
C ALA A 118 -5.12 29.09 -14.63
N VAL A 119 -5.07 29.55 -15.89
CA VAL A 119 -5.80 30.75 -16.32
C VAL A 119 -7.30 30.60 -16.04
N ARG A 120 -7.91 29.48 -16.46
CA ARG A 120 -9.34 29.20 -16.24
C ARG A 120 -9.71 29.27 -14.75
N LYS A 121 -8.89 28.67 -13.89
CA LYS A 121 -9.16 28.53 -12.46
C LYS A 121 -8.87 29.80 -11.67
N LEU A 122 -7.86 30.60 -12.04
CA LEU A 122 -7.66 31.94 -11.47
C LEU A 122 -8.84 32.88 -11.76
N VAL A 123 -9.44 32.79 -12.95
CA VAL A 123 -10.67 33.54 -13.27
C VAL A 123 -11.86 33.04 -12.44
N GLN A 124 -12.01 31.72 -12.29
CA GLN A 124 -13.14 31.11 -11.57
C GLN A 124 -13.07 31.31 -10.05
N GLU A 125 -11.90 31.08 -9.45
CA GLU A 125 -11.71 31.06 -7.99
C GLU A 125 -11.33 32.44 -7.46
N LEU A 126 -10.34 33.11 -8.05
CA LEU A 126 -9.85 34.42 -7.59
C LEU A 126 -10.53 35.60 -8.29
N GLY A 127 -11.43 35.37 -9.26
CA GLY A 127 -12.13 36.44 -9.97
C GLY A 127 -11.21 37.34 -10.80
N VAL A 128 -10.02 36.83 -11.20
CA VAL A 128 -9.06 37.58 -12.01
C VAL A 128 -9.67 37.87 -13.38
N ASN A 129 -9.39 39.07 -13.92
CA ASN A 129 -9.83 39.40 -15.28
C ASN A 129 -9.07 38.56 -16.32
N ALA A 130 -9.80 37.78 -17.12
CA ALA A 130 -9.22 36.92 -18.16
C ALA A 130 -8.37 37.68 -19.21
N ASP A 131 -8.65 38.97 -19.47
CA ASP A 131 -7.84 39.78 -20.39
C ASP A 131 -6.52 40.27 -19.76
N ALA A 132 -6.32 40.07 -18.45
CA ALA A 132 -5.14 40.53 -17.70
C ALA A 132 -4.07 39.44 -17.50
N ILE A 133 -4.34 38.19 -17.90
CA ILE A 133 -3.45 37.05 -17.73
C ILE A 133 -3.37 36.23 -19.02
N SER A 134 -2.19 35.69 -19.31
CA SER A 134 -1.90 34.82 -20.46
C SER A 134 -1.19 33.55 -20.02
N VAL A 135 -1.27 32.52 -20.85
CA VAL A 135 -0.54 31.25 -20.67
C VAL A 135 0.97 31.47 -20.55
N ASP A 136 1.51 32.44 -21.29
CA ASP A 136 2.95 32.75 -21.31
C ASP A 136 3.44 33.41 -20.02
N ASP A 137 2.54 33.89 -19.15
CA ASP A 137 2.90 34.52 -17.88
C ASP A 137 3.27 33.49 -16.80
N PHE A 138 2.98 32.20 -17.03
CA PHE A 138 3.24 31.13 -16.08
C PHE A 138 4.55 30.41 -16.40
N GLN A 139 5.36 30.20 -15.36
CA GLN A 139 6.54 29.38 -15.41
C GLN A 139 6.29 28.04 -14.71
N LEU A 140 6.40 26.93 -15.44
CA LEU A 140 6.49 25.60 -14.82
C LEU A 140 7.88 25.44 -14.21
N VAL A 141 7.96 25.14 -12.91
CA VAL A 141 9.24 25.01 -12.19
C VAL A 141 9.55 23.60 -11.74
N THR A 142 8.55 22.79 -11.41
CA THR A 142 8.76 21.40 -11.02
C THR A 142 7.44 20.62 -11.06
N ARG A 143 7.51 19.31 -10.88
CA ARG A 143 6.36 18.42 -10.68
C ARG A 143 6.60 17.56 -9.45
N PHE A 144 5.54 17.20 -8.73
CA PHE A 144 5.67 16.23 -7.65
C PHE A 144 4.46 15.31 -7.61
N MET A 145 4.69 14.06 -7.22
CA MET A 145 3.67 13.04 -7.05
C MET A 145 3.41 12.83 -5.57
N TYR A 146 2.14 12.79 -5.16
CA TYR A 146 1.78 12.54 -3.77
C TYR A 146 0.42 11.86 -3.62
N SER A 147 0.15 11.34 -2.43
CA SER A 147 -1.19 11.02 -1.97
C SER A 147 -1.49 11.63 -0.60
N ALA A 148 -2.69 12.20 -0.44
CA ALA A 148 -3.15 12.77 0.82
C ALA A 148 -4.58 12.30 1.11
N ARG A 149 -4.78 11.52 2.18
CA ARG A 149 -6.11 11.11 2.64
C ARG A 149 -6.68 12.15 3.61
N MET A 150 -7.87 12.64 3.29
CA MET A 150 -8.63 13.51 4.18
C MET A 150 -9.42 12.67 5.21
N ASN A 151 -10.17 11.67 4.75
CA ASN A 151 -11.02 10.83 5.60
C ASN A 151 -11.33 9.47 4.94
N GLU A 152 -12.28 8.70 5.48
CA GLU A 152 -12.72 7.40 4.96
C GLU A 152 -13.26 7.41 3.52
N THR A 153 -13.61 8.58 3.00
CA THR A 153 -14.26 8.72 1.69
C THR A 153 -13.34 9.41 0.69
N TRP A 154 -12.63 10.47 1.09
CA TRP A 154 -11.92 11.35 0.16
C TRP A 154 -10.40 11.28 0.31
N VAL A 155 -9.72 11.21 -0.82
CA VAL A 155 -8.26 11.18 -0.97
C VAL A 155 -7.85 11.98 -2.20
N GLU A 156 -6.69 12.62 -2.16
CA GLU A 156 -5.98 13.15 -3.33
C GLU A 156 -4.84 12.22 -3.71
N ARG A 157 -4.67 12.00 -5.02
CA ARG A 157 -3.60 11.19 -5.61
C ARG A 157 -3.20 11.82 -6.92
N GLU A 158 -2.14 12.61 -6.87
CA GLU A 158 -1.90 13.58 -7.93
C GLU A 158 -0.45 13.61 -8.37
N VAL A 159 -0.25 13.85 -9.67
CA VAL A 159 0.98 14.45 -10.19
C VAL A 159 0.69 15.94 -10.36
N ASP A 160 1.20 16.74 -9.44
CA ASP A 160 0.97 18.19 -9.38
C ASP A 160 2.08 18.95 -10.09
N HIS A 161 1.68 19.78 -11.06
CA HIS A 161 2.55 20.70 -11.79
C HIS A 161 2.60 22.06 -11.08
N VAL A 162 3.78 22.45 -10.62
CA VAL A 162 3.97 23.70 -9.88
C VAL A 162 4.27 24.85 -10.83
N LEU A 163 3.37 25.83 -10.86
CA LEU A 163 3.41 27.01 -11.72
C LEU A 163 3.66 28.28 -10.91
N LEU A 164 4.66 29.06 -11.31
CA LEU A 164 4.90 30.39 -10.74
C LEU A 164 4.32 31.47 -11.65
N TYR A 165 3.75 32.49 -11.02
CA TYR A 165 3.30 33.72 -11.67
C TYR A 165 3.87 34.92 -10.91
N TYR A 166 4.45 35.88 -11.64
CA TYR A 166 4.98 37.12 -11.07
C TYR A 166 4.21 38.32 -11.60
N GLY A 167 3.41 38.94 -10.75
CA GLY A 167 2.63 40.11 -11.14
C GLY A 167 1.63 40.56 -10.07
N ASN A 168 1.21 41.82 -10.17
CA ASN A 168 0.16 42.37 -9.32
C ASN A 168 -1.20 42.06 -9.92
N LEU A 169 -1.92 41.10 -9.33
CA LEU A 169 -3.28 40.74 -9.73
C LEU A 169 -4.31 41.47 -8.88
N GLU A 170 -5.33 42.03 -9.54
CA GLU A 170 -6.57 42.42 -8.87
C GLU A 170 -7.44 41.18 -8.72
N ILE A 171 -7.80 40.83 -7.48
CA ILE A 171 -8.56 39.64 -7.15
C ILE A 171 -9.93 40.01 -6.57
N ASN A 172 -10.93 39.21 -6.91
CA ASN A 172 -12.28 39.22 -6.34
C ASN A 172 -12.69 37.77 -6.04
N PRO A 173 -12.21 37.19 -4.92
CA PRO A 173 -12.39 35.79 -4.58
C PRO A 173 -13.85 35.32 -4.61
N ASN A 174 -14.09 34.15 -5.18
CA ASN A 174 -15.39 33.49 -5.16
C ASN A 174 -15.64 32.87 -3.78
N PRO A 175 -16.67 33.31 -3.01
CA PRO A 175 -16.91 32.84 -1.65
C PRO A 175 -17.31 31.36 -1.57
N SER A 176 -17.77 30.75 -2.68
CA SER A 176 -18.04 29.30 -2.75
C SER A 176 -16.77 28.45 -2.90
N GLU A 177 -15.62 29.07 -3.17
CA GLU A 177 -14.32 28.42 -3.34
C GLU A 177 -13.33 28.82 -2.24
N ILE A 178 -13.38 30.09 -1.82
CA ILE A 178 -12.38 30.74 -0.97
C ILE A 178 -13.06 31.43 0.21
N GLU A 179 -12.61 31.09 1.43
CA GLU A 179 -13.04 31.74 2.67
C GLU A 179 -12.27 33.03 2.94
N ASP A 180 -10.94 33.01 2.73
CA ASP A 180 -10.03 34.12 3.05
C ASP A 180 -8.78 34.11 2.16
N VAL A 181 -8.07 35.23 2.07
CA VAL A 181 -6.80 35.37 1.33
C VAL A 181 -5.78 36.22 2.08
N ARG A 182 -4.50 35.90 1.95
CA ARG A 182 -3.40 36.68 2.54
C ARG A 182 -2.25 36.82 1.55
N TRP A 183 -1.61 37.99 1.57
CA TRP A 183 -0.28 38.17 0.99
C TRP A 183 0.73 38.00 2.11
N VAL A 184 1.69 37.10 1.93
CA VAL A 184 2.69 36.75 2.94
C VAL A 184 4.09 36.81 2.36
N ASN A 185 5.04 37.38 3.08
CA ASN A 185 6.45 37.25 2.76
C ASN A 185 7.03 35.90 3.25
N GLU A 186 8.31 35.66 2.99
CA GLU A 186 9.00 34.41 3.36
C GLU A 186 8.93 34.12 4.87
N ASP A 187 9.28 35.08 5.72
CA ASP A 187 9.26 34.93 7.20
C ASP A 187 7.82 34.68 7.72
N GLU A 188 6.83 35.33 7.12
CA GLU A 188 5.42 35.15 7.47
C GLU A 188 4.90 33.77 7.05
N LEU A 189 5.30 33.27 5.88
CA LEU A 189 4.96 31.92 5.44
C LEU A 189 5.57 30.88 6.37
N GLU A 190 6.84 31.01 6.74
CA GLU A 190 7.48 30.13 7.73
C GLU A 190 6.73 30.11 9.06
N SER A 191 6.31 31.29 9.53
CA SER A 191 5.54 31.43 10.76
C SER A 191 4.18 30.73 10.68
N ILE A 192 3.49 30.81 9.55
CA ILE A 192 2.20 30.15 9.31
C ILE A 192 2.37 28.61 9.26
N LEU A 193 3.43 28.11 8.65
CA LEU A 193 3.66 26.67 8.54
C LEU A 193 3.86 25.99 9.91
N ILE A 194 4.40 26.71 10.89
CA ILE A 194 4.64 26.17 12.24
C ILE A 194 3.52 26.50 13.24
N ASP A 195 2.51 27.28 12.86
CA ASP A 195 1.38 27.60 13.73
C ASP A 195 0.40 26.42 13.80
N GLU A 196 0.32 25.76 14.96
CA GLU A 196 -0.60 24.64 15.21
C GLU A 196 -2.08 25.02 15.11
N ASN A 197 -2.42 26.31 15.14
CA ASN A 197 -3.80 26.79 14.99
C ASN A 197 -4.23 26.90 13.52
N GLU A 198 -3.28 26.95 12.59
CA GLU A 198 -3.56 27.06 11.15
C GLU A 198 -3.46 25.67 10.51
N ILE A 199 -4.52 25.25 9.82
CA ILE A 199 -4.53 23.96 9.12
C ILE A 199 -4.03 24.21 7.71
N ILE A 200 -2.83 23.71 7.39
CA ILE A 200 -2.22 23.86 6.06
C ILE A 200 -2.49 22.60 5.24
N ALA A 201 -2.86 22.80 3.98
CA ALA A 201 -3.00 21.74 3.00
C ALA A 201 -1.68 20.93 2.88
N PRO A 202 -1.73 19.58 2.90
CA PRO A 202 -0.53 18.75 2.82
C PRO A 202 0.36 19.06 1.62
N TRP A 203 -0.22 19.19 0.42
CA TRP A 203 0.53 19.48 -0.81
C TRP A 203 1.22 20.86 -0.74
N PHE A 204 0.56 21.86 -0.16
CA PHE A 204 1.16 23.19 -0.03
C PHE A 204 2.29 23.20 1.00
N ARG A 205 2.14 22.45 2.10
CA ARG A 205 3.22 22.25 3.07
C ARG A 205 4.44 21.59 2.43
N VAL A 206 4.24 20.59 1.56
CA VAL A 206 5.31 19.96 0.78
C VAL A 206 5.99 20.97 -0.15
N ILE A 207 5.20 21.73 -0.93
CA ILE A 207 5.75 22.76 -1.82
C ILE A 207 6.62 23.73 -1.01
N ALA A 208 6.10 24.29 0.08
CA ALA A 208 6.80 25.31 0.85
C ALA A 208 8.02 24.76 1.62
N ALA A 209 7.96 23.55 2.15
CA ALA A 209 9.02 23.02 3.02
C ALA A 209 10.07 22.15 2.31
N ARG A 210 9.74 21.56 1.15
CA ARG A 210 10.61 20.58 0.46
C ARG A 210 11.02 20.98 -0.95
N LEU A 211 10.24 21.80 -1.65
CA LEU A 211 10.48 22.16 -3.06
C LEU A 211 10.88 23.63 -3.27
N MET A 212 10.26 24.53 -2.53
CA MET A 212 10.49 25.97 -2.65
C MET A 212 11.87 26.34 -2.13
N ASP A 213 12.57 27.21 -2.88
CA ASP A 213 13.83 27.81 -2.47
C ASP A 213 13.81 29.33 -2.68
N ASN A 214 14.88 30.02 -2.25
CA ASN A 214 15.00 31.47 -2.33
C ASN A 214 14.87 32.02 -3.76
N SER A 215 15.20 31.23 -4.79
CA SER A 215 15.12 31.67 -6.19
C SER A 215 13.67 31.92 -6.64
N TRP A 216 12.70 31.30 -5.98
CA TRP A 216 11.27 31.49 -6.25
C TRP A 216 10.82 32.89 -5.79
N TRP A 217 11.30 33.36 -4.64
CA TRP A 217 11.06 34.71 -4.13
C TRP A 217 11.80 35.79 -4.94
N GLU A 218 12.95 35.44 -5.53
CA GLU A 218 13.81 36.35 -6.30
C GLU A 218 13.45 36.47 -7.79
N GLN A 219 12.44 35.74 -8.27
CA GLN A 219 12.04 35.67 -9.68
C GLN A 219 13.12 35.09 -10.60
N SER A 220 13.89 34.13 -10.09
CA SER A 220 14.99 33.49 -10.80
C SER A 220 14.94 31.97 -10.76
N ALA A 221 13.79 31.39 -10.36
CA ALA A 221 13.58 29.95 -10.36
C ALA A 221 13.82 29.36 -11.75
N THR A 222 14.27 28.11 -11.79
CA THR A 222 14.48 27.34 -13.03
C THR A 222 13.73 26.03 -12.95
N SER A 223 13.29 25.51 -14.10
CA SER A 223 12.68 24.18 -14.14
C SER A 223 13.71 23.09 -13.90
N ASP A 224 13.38 22.09 -13.06
CA ASP A 224 14.21 20.90 -12.86
C ASP A 224 13.82 19.72 -13.76
N GLU A 225 12.67 19.79 -14.42
CA GLU A 225 12.10 18.74 -15.29
C GLU A 225 11.85 17.39 -14.57
N MET A 226 11.93 17.34 -13.24
CA MET A 226 11.76 16.12 -12.45
C MET A 226 10.31 15.97 -11.98
N ILE A 227 9.93 14.73 -11.68
CA ILE A 227 8.76 14.40 -10.87
C ILE A 227 9.30 13.93 -9.52
N HIS A 228 9.14 14.75 -8.49
CA HIS A 228 9.54 14.38 -7.13
C HIS A 228 8.48 13.49 -6.49
N ASP A 229 8.85 12.25 -6.13
CA ASP A 229 7.96 11.34 -5.42
C ASP A 229 7.93 11.68 -3.92
N MET A 230 6.80 12.21 -3.46
CA MET A 230 6.58 12.62 -2.07
C MET A 230 5.80 11.58 -1.27
N GLY A 231 5.35 10.50 -1.92
CA GLY A 231 4.59 9.43 -1.30
C GLY A 231 3.30 9.90 -0.63
N ASP A 232 2.97 9.24 0.49
CA ASP A 232 1.79 9.52 1.31
C ASP A 232 2.10 10.60 2.35
N ILE A 233 1.48 11.76 2.16
CA ILE A 233 1.64 12.94 3.00
C ILE A 233 0.42 13.18 3.89
N SER A 234 -0.44 12.16 4.09
CA SER A 234 -1.67 12.28 4.89
C SER A 234 -1.39 12.68 6.34
N HIS A 235 -0.23 12.30 6.86
CA HIS A 235 0.21 12.65 8.22
C HIS A 235 0.39 14.16 8.43
N MET A 236 0.52 14.95 7.35
CA MET A 236 0.60 16.41 7.42
C MET A 236 -0.76 17.09 7.67
N LEU A 237 -1.86 16.34 7.60
CA LEU A 237 -3.20 16.81 7.93
C LEU A 237 -3.56 16.36 9.36
N PRO A 238 -3.84 17.28 10.30
CA PRO A 238 -4.04 16.95 11.71
C PRO A 238 -5.28 16.08 12.00
N TYR A 239 -6.24 16.02 11.07
CA TYR A 239 -7.49 15.26 11.22
C TYR A 239 -7.64 14.13 10.19
N ALA A 240 -6.55 13.70 9.54
CA ALA A 240 -6.61 12.59 8.61
C ALA A 240 -7.09 11.30 9.30
N ASP A 241 -8.13 10.69 8.74
CA ASP A 241 -8.66 9.38 9.16
C ASP A 241 -8.95 8.50 7.93
N GLY A 242 -9.36 7.26 8.15
CA GLY A 242 -9.76 6.32 7.11
C GLY A 242 -8.63 5.47 6.54
N ALA A 243 -7.43 5.54 7.12
CA ALA A 243 -6.29 4.67 6.82
C ALA A 243 -6.39 3.30 7.54
N GLY A 244 -7.58 2.70 7.58
CA GLY A 244 -7.77 1.33 8.05
C GLY A 244 -7.11 0.30 7.11
N LEU A 245 -7.02 -0.96 7.53
CA LEU A 245 -6.31 -2.02 6.81
C LEU A 245 -6.86 -2.23 5.40
N ASN A 246 -8.18 -2.41 5.26
CA ASN A 246 -8.79 -2.69 3.96
C ASN A 246 -8.64 -1.51 2.99
N THR A 247 -8.81 -0.28 3.47
CA THR A 247 -8.61 0.94 2.66
C THR A 247 -7.16 1.04 2.21
N SER A 248 -6.22 0.88 3.14
CA SER A 248 -4.79 1.00 2.84
C SER A 248 -4.30 -0.09 1.87
N ILE A 249 -4.81 -1.33 2.00
CA ILE A 249 -4.55 -2.38 1.00
C ILE A 249 -5.14 -1.98 -0.36
N ALA A 250 -6.37 -1.46 -0.41
CA ALA A 250 -7.01 -1.07 -1.65
C ALA A 250 -6.29 0.08 -2.38
N GLU A 251 -5.68 1.01 -1.64
CA GLU A 251 -4.84 2.09 -2.20
C GLU A 251 -3.57 1.56 -2.88
N VAL A 252 -2.94 0.55 -2.29
CA VAL A 252 -1.59 0.09 -2.66
C VAL A 252 -1.64 -1.08 -3.63
N LYS A 253 -2.59 -1.99 -3.45
CA LYS A 253 -2.69 -3.25 -4.19
C LYS A 253 -2.64 -3.07 -5.71
N PRO A 254 -3.40 -2.15 -6.34
CA PRO A 254 -3.35 -1.99 -7.80
C PRO A 254 -1.96 -1.62 -8.34
N GLN A 255 -1.22 -0.80 -7.59
CA GLN A 255 0.12 -0.34 -7.98
C GLN A 255 1.14 -1.47 -7.91
N VAL A 256 1.09 -2.27 -6.85
CA VAL A 256 1.97 -3.43 -6.67
C VAL A 256 1.59 -4.55 -7.65
N GLU A 257 0.30 -4.77 -7.93
CA GLU A 257 -0.13 -5.75 -8.93
C GLU A 257 0.34 -5.38 -10.34
N SER A 258 0.26 -4.11 -10.72
CA SER A 258 0.80 -3.65 -12.02
C SER A 258 2.31 -3.92 -12.14
N ARG A 259 3.08 -3.70 -11.06
CA ARG A 259 4.51 -4.04 -11.02
C ARG A 259 4.75 -5.53 -11.12
N ILE A 260 4.05 -6.36 -10.36
CA ILE A 260 4.16 -7.83 -10.44
C ILE A 260 3.86 -8.30 -11.87
N GLU A 261 2.79 -7.81 -12.50
CA GLU A 261 2.45 -8.17 -13.87
C GLU A 261 3.56 -7.78 -14.85
N SER A 262 4.12 -6.57 -14.72
CA SER A 262 5.25 -6.12 -15.54
C SER A 262 6.48 -7.03 -15.38
N ILE A 263 6.84 -7.35 -14.13
CA ILE A 263 7.95 -8.25 -13.76
C ILE A 263 7.77 -9.61 -14.43
N LEU A 264 6.62 -10.26 -14.23
CA LEU A 264 6.39 -11.63 -14.68
C LEU A 264 6.19 -11.76 -16.20
N THR A 265 5.83 -10.67 -16.88
CA THR A 265 5.63 -10.64 -18.34
C THR A 265 6.83 -10.11 -19.12
N SER A 266 7.92 -9.72 -18.44
CA SER A 266 9.14 -9.19 -19.04
C SER A 266 9.91 -10.18 -19.94
N ASN A 267 9.71 -11.48 -19.76
CA ASN A 267 10.42 -12.51 -20.52
C ASN A 267 9.77 -12.81 -21.89
N THR A 268 10.57 -13.28 -22.85
CA THR A 268 10.11 -13.53 -24.23
C THR A 268 9.42 -14.88 -24.43
N HIS A 269 9.42 -15.78 -23.43
CA HIS A 269 8.95 -17.15 -23.57
C HIS A 269 7.51 -17.34 -23.07
N SER A 270 6.56 -17.31 -24.01
CA SER A 270 5.12 -17.31 -23.69
C SER A 270 4.63 -18.38 -22.69
N THR A 271 5.10 -19.63 -22.76
CA THR A 271 4.70 -20.68 -21.81
C THR A 271 5.21 -20.38 -20.41
N LEU A 272 6.42 -19.83 -20.29
CA LEU A 272 7.04 -19.53 -19.00
C LEU A 272 6.33 -18.35 -18.35
N SER A 273 6.05 -17.28 -19.10
CA SER A 273 5.25 -16.15 -18.61
C SER A 273 3.87 -16.60 -18.11
N LYS A 274 3.20 -17.51 -18.85
CA LYS A 274 1.90 -18.04 -18.43
C LYS A 274 1.98 -18.89 -17.16
N ALA A 275 3.02 -19.71 -17.01
CA ALA A 275 3.24 -20.51 -15.80
C ALA A 275 3.51 -19.62 -14.58
N MET A 276 4.34 -18.57 -14.71
CA MET A 276 4.62 -17.62 -13.63
C MET A 276 3.37 -16.78 -13.25
N MET A 277 2.55 -16.41 -14.23
CA MET A 277 1.31 -15.66 -14.00
C MET A 277 0.16 -16.50 -13.41
N HIS A 278 0.25 -17.83 -13.45
CA HIS A 278 -0.85 -18.74 -13.10
C HIS A 278 -1.38 -18.51 -11.68
N LEU A 279 -0.50 -18.41 -10.69
CA LEU A 279 -0.89 -18.17 -9.28
C LEU A 279 -1.36 -16.74 -9.03
N ILE A 280 -0.86 -15.76 -9.79
CA ILE A 280 -1.27 -14.35 -9.70
C ILE A 280 -2.72 -14.19 -10.18
N GLN A 281 -3.08 -14.83 -11.30
CA GLN A 281 -4.44 -14.84 -11.84
C GLN A 281 -5.45 -15.54 -10.93
N GLY A 282 -5.01 -16.37 -9.98
CA GLY A 282 -5.83 -16.94 -8.92
C GLY A 282 -6.28 -15.94 -7.85
N GLY A 283 -5.87 -14.67 -7.95
CA GLY A 283 -6.16 -13.64 -6.98
C GLY A 283 -5.31 -13.76 -5.72
N GLY A 284 -5.77 -13.13 -4.64
CA GLY A 284 -5.07 -13.05 -3.36
C GLY A 284 -5.26 -11.68 -2.71
N LYS A 285 -5.09 -11.64 -1.38
CA LYS A 285 -5.15 -10.38 -0.62
C LYS A 285 -3.92 -9.49 -0.82
N ARG A 286 -2.83 -10.03 -1.38
CA ARG A 286 -1.53 -9.34 -1.58
C ARG A 286 -1.00 -8.71 -0.29
N LEU A 287 -1.23 -9.37 0.85
CA LEU A 287 -0.82 -8.86 2.16
C LEU A 287 0.70 -8.62 2.20
N ARG A 288 1.50 -9.60 1.79
CA ARG A 288 2.97 -9.48 1.78
C ARG A 288 3.47 -8.44 0.79
N ALA A 289 2.83 -8.34 -0.38
CA ALA A 289 3.13 -7.33 -1.38
C ALA A 289 2.89 -5.89 -0.90
N THR A 290 1.84 -5.67 -0.11
CA THR A 290 1.44 -4.34 0.38
C THR A 290 2.09 -3.98 1.72
N LEU A 291 2.51 -4.98 2.50
CA LEU A 291 3.01 -4.80 3.85
C LEU A 291 4.19 -3.81 3.99
N PRO A 292 5.23 -3.82 3.12
CA PRO A 292 6.30 -2.84 3.20
C PRO A 292 5.78 -1.38 3.13
N TRP A 293 4.81 -1.12 2.26
CA TRP A 293 4.19 0.20 2.15
C TRP A 293 3.36 0.57 3.37
N LEU A 294 2.57 -0.38 3.89
CA LEU A 294 1.78 -0.14 5.10
C LEU A 294 2.66 0.20 6.30
N VAL A 295 3.83 -0.46 6.41
CA VAL A 295 4.80 -0.16 7.45
C VAL A 295 5.40 1.22 7.23
N ALA A 296 5.90 1.51 6.02
CA ALA A 296 6.43 2.84 5.70
C ALA A 296 5.43 3.96 6.01
N LYS A 297 4.17 3.83 5.58
CA LYS A 297 3.08 4.78 5.87
C LYS A 297 2.80 4.96 7.36
N ALA A 298 3.10 3.95 8.19
CA ALA A 298 2.89 4.02 9.62
C ALA A 298 4.06 4.70 10.36
N VAL A 299 5.29 4.57 9.87
CA VAL A 299 6.49 4.94 10.65
C VAL A 299 7.39 6.01 9.99
N GLY A 300 7.18 6.35 8.72
CA GLY A 300 7.98 7.33 8.01
C GLY A 300 7.37 7.76 6.67
N ASP A 301 8.23 8.07 5.71
CA ASP A 301 7.82 8.49 4.37
C ASP A 301 7.60 7.27 3.45
N THR A 302 6.64 7.35 2.52
CA THR A 302 6.50 6.35 1.45
C THR A 302 7.09 6.85 0.13
N ASN A 303 7.42 5.91 -0.76
CA ASN A 303 7.93 6.19 -2.10
C ASN A 303 7.76 4.94 -2.98
N SER A 304 7.88 5.14 -4.29
CA SER A 304 7.76 4.11 -5.33
C SER A 304 8.70 2.92 -5.14
N ALA A 305 9.89 3.11 -4.57
CA ALA A 305 10.84 2.03 -4.29
C ALA A 305 10.24 0.95 -3.38
N ILE A 306 9.40 1.36 -2.43
CA ILE A 306 8.73 0.45 -1.50
C ILE A 306 7.70 -0.43 -2.25
N LEU A 307 7.04 0.10 -3.29
CA LEU A 307 6.15 -0.67 -4.15
C LEU A 307 6.91 -1.72 -4.97
N ASP A 308 8.09 -1.36 -5.48
CA ASP A 308 8.96 -2.27 -6.24
C ASP A 308 9.50 -3.40 -5.36
N VAL A 309 9.91 -3.09 -4.13
CA VAL A 309 10.30 -4.09 -3.13
C VAL A 309 9.13 -5.00 -2.76
N GLY A 310 7.93 -4.43 -2.57
CA GLY A 310 6.72 -5.21 -2.33
C GLY A 310 6.41 -6.19 -3.46
N ALA A 311 6.55 -5.75 -4.72
CA ALA A 311 6.37 -6.59 -5.91
C ALA A 311 7.43 -7.70 -6.01
N ALA A 312 8.69 -7.39 -5.68
CA ALA A 312 9.77 -8.38 -5.64
C ALA A 312 9.52 -9.45 -4.55
N ILE A 313 9.09 -9.04 -3.35
CA ILE A 313 8.77 -9.97 -2.26
C ILE A 313 7.58 -10.87 -2.62
N GLU A 314 6.52 -10.34 -3.21
CA GLU A 314 5.38 -11.16 -3.64
C GLU A 314 5.77 -12.10 -4.79
N THR A 315 6.64 -11.69 -5.71
CA THR A 315 7.21 -12.57 -6.73
C THR A 315 7.99 -13.72 -6.08
N ILE A 316 8.84 -13.42 -5.10
CA ILE A 316 9.57 -14.44 -4.32
C ILE A 316 8.59 -15.37 -3.60
N HIS A 317 7.56 -14.84 -2.95
CA HIS A 317 6.55 -15.65 -2.26
C HIS A 317 5.83 -16.61 -3.22
N ASN A 318 5.46 -16.16 -4.42
CA ASN A 318 4.82 -17.04 -5.39
C ASN A 318 5.81 -18.08 -5.95
N PHE A 319 7.10 -17.78 -6.08
CA PHE A 319 8.12 -18.81 -6.36
C PHE A 319 8.08 -19.91 -5.29
N THR A 320 8.09 -19.53 -4.01
CA THR A 320 8.12 -20.51 -2.91
C THR A 320 6.89 -21.41 -2.95
N LEU A 321 5.71 -20.86 -3.29
CA LEU A 321 4.48 -21.64 -3.42
C LEU A 321 4.53 -22.65 -4.58
N ILE A 322 5.09 -22.26 -5.74
CA ILE A 322 5.21 -23.18 -6.89
C ILE A 322 6.10 -24.36 -6.52
N HIS A 323 7.22 -24.11 -5.83
CA HIS A 323 8.14 -25.17 -5.43
C HIS A 323 7.59 -26.02 -4.28
N ASP A 324 6.92 -25.40 -3.31
CA ASP A 324 6.22 -26.07 -2.20
C ASP A 324 5.16 -27.05 -2.74
N ASP A 325 4.33 -26.61 -3.70
CA ASP A 325 3.33 -27.47 -4.36
C ASP A 325 3.95 -28.74 -4.99
N ILE A 326 5.18 -28.64 -5.52
CA ILE A 326 5.89 -29.78 -6.11
C ILE A 326 6.45 -30.71 -5.02
N MET A 327 6.96 -30.13 -3.92
CA MET A 327 7.53 -30.89 -2.81
C MET A 327 6.45 -31.70 -2.09
N ASP A 328 5.26 -31.11 -1.94
CA ASP A 328 4.13 -31.70 -1.21
C ASP A 328 3.20 -32.56 -2.11
N ASP A 329 3.47 -32.63 -3.42
CA ASP A 329 2.60 -33.27 -4.44
C ASP A 329 1.15 -32.74 -4.41
N ASP A 330 1.00 -31.45 -4.11
CA ASP A 330 -0.28 -30.77 -3.91
C ASP A 330 -0.94 -30.45 -5.27
N PRO A 331 -2.08 -31.08 -5.65
CA PRO A 331 -2.62 -30.89 -7.00
C PRO A 331 -3.39 -29.57 -7.18
N ILE A 332 -3.73 -28.87 -6.09
CA ILE A 332 -4.64 -27.72 -6.08
C ILE A 332 -4.08 -26.60 -5.20
N ARG A 333 -4.06 -25.38 -5.74
CA ARG A 333 -3.70 -24.15 -5.02
C ARG A 333 -4.73 -23.05 -5.32
N ARG A 334 -5.28 -22.44 -4.26
CA ARG A 334 -6.31 -21.37 -4.35
C ARG A 334 -7.52 -21.75 -5.24
N GLY A 335 -7.96 -23.00 -5.16
CA GLY A 335 -9.10 -23.51 -5.94
C GLY A 335 -8.82 -23.73 -7.43
N ARG A 336 -7.55 -23.70 -7.85
CA ARG A 336 -7.10 -23.96 -9.22
C ARG A 336 -6.05 -25.09 -9.19
N ASN A 337 -5.80 -25.72 -10.34
CA ASN A 337 -4.68 -26.66 -10.48
C ASN A 337 -3.37 -26.00 -10.04
N ALA A 338 -2.54 -26.72 -9.30
CA ALA A 338 -1.16 -26.29 -9.07
C ALA A 338 -0.40 -26.18 -10.39
N VAL A 339 0.68 -25.39 -10.44
CA VAL A 339 1.40 -25.11 -11.70
C VAL A 339 1.96 -26.39 -12.34
N HIS A 340 2.44 -27.32 -11.51
CA HIS A 340 2.97 -28.60 -12.00
C HIS A 340 1.90 -29.54 -12.57
N VAL A 341 0.63 -29.38 -12.15
CA VAL A 341 -0.52 -30.10 -12.69
C VAL A 341 -1.02 -29.46 -13.97
N GLU A 342 -1.10 -28.13 -14.01
CA GLU A 342 -1.60 -27.38 -15.17
C GLU A 342 -0.65 -27.49 -16.37
N TYR A 343 0.66 -27.49 -16.11
CA TYR A 343 1.69 -27.55 -17.15
C TYR A 343 2.44 -28.88 -17.10
N ASP A 344 3.51 -28.93 -16.32
CA ASP A 344 4.29 -30.11 -15.96
C ASP A 344 5.33 -29.72 -14.90
N VAL A 345 5.96 -30.70 -14.25
CA VAL A 345 7.00 -30.47 -13.23
C VAL A 345 8.19 -29.67 -13.77
N PRO A 346 8.79 -29.98 -14.94
CA PRO A 346 9.89 -29.17 -15.48
C PRO A 346 9.55 -27.69 -15.71
N THR A 347 8.34 -27.40 -16.20
CA THR A 347 7.86 -26.04 -16.41
C THR A 347 7.66 -25.32 -15.08
N ALA A 348 7.10 -25.99 -14.08
CA ALA A 348 6.90 -25.42 -12.76
C ALA A 348 8.24 -25.10 -12.04
N ILE A 349 9.24 -25.98 -12.15
CA ILE A 349 10.59 -25.73 -11.64
C ILE A 349 11.18 -24.47 -12.29
N ASN A 350 11.18 -24.42 -13.63
CA ASN A 350 11.70 -23.26 -14.37
C ASN A 350 10.94 -21.96 -14.06
N ALA A 351 9.62 -22.04 -13.83
CA ALA A 351 8.82 -20.88 -13.45
C ALA A 351 9.27 -20.34 -12.09
N GLY A 352 9.42 -21.19 -11.07
CA GLY A 352 9.92 -20.75 -9.77
C GLY A 352 11.35 -20.19 -9.82
N ASP A 353 12.25 -20.84 -10.57
CA ASP A 353 13.64 -20.36 -10.73
C ASP A 353 13.70 -18.99 -11.42
N ALA A 354 12.90 -18.81 -12.47
CA ALA A 354 12.82 -17.54 -13.19
C ALA A 354 12.20 -16.43 -12.31
N MET A 355 11.15 -16.73 -11.54
CA MET A 355 10.54 -15.77 -10.62
C MET A 355 11.54 -15.28 -9.57
N LEU A 356 12.32 -16.18 -8.98
CA LEU A 356 13.38 -15.80 -8.03
C LEU A 356 14.41 -14.86 -8.69
N ALA A 357 14.89 -15.20 -9.89
CA ALA A 357 15.88 -14.38 -10.59
C ALA A 357 15.34 -12.99 -11.00
N ILE A 358 14.13 -12.96 -11.58
CA ILE A 358 13.51 -11.73 -12.08
C ILE A 358 13.13 -10.79 -10.93
N ALA A 359 12.80 -11.31 -9.73
CA ALA A 359 12.56 -10.47 -8.56
C ALA A 359 13.77 -9.59 -8.21
N PHE A 360 14.99 -10.15 -8.22
CA PHE A 360 16.22 -9.38 -7.99
C PHE A 360 16.61 -8.50 -9.18
N GLU A 361 16.38 -8.96 -10.42
CA GLU A 361 16.60 -8.16 -11.62
C GLU A 361 15.71 -6.92 -11.64
N SER A 362 14.41 -7.08 -11.35
CA SER A 362 13.47 -5.97 -11.27
C SER A 362 13.87 -4.97 -10.19
N LEU A 363 14.33 -5.46 -9.04
CA LEU A 363 14.78 -4.59 -7.96
C LEU A 363 16.00 -3.74 -8.37
N ALA A 364 16.94 -4.33 -9.10
CA ALA A 364 18.13 -3.64 -9.59
C ALA A 364 17.82 -2.61 -10.70
N ASN A 365 16.69 -2.76 -11.40
CA ASN A 365 16.24 -1.88 -12.48
C ASN A 365 15.17 -0.88 -12.03
N ALA A 366 14.75 -0.90 -10.77
CA ALA A 366 13.69 -0.02 -10.27
C ALA A 366 14.20 1.42 -10.12
N ASP A 367 13.53 2.37 -10.77
CA ASP A 367 13.90 3.79 -10.78
C ASP A 367 13.94 4.40 -9.36
N GLY A 368 13.05 3.93 -8.47
CA GLY A 368 12.97 4.42 -7.09
C GLY A 368 14.04 3.85 -6.14
N VAL A 369 14.72 2.75 -6.49
CA VAL A 369 15.71 2.12 -5.61
C VAL A 369 17.07 2.75 -5.81
N SER A 370 17.58 3.42 -4.77
CA SER A 370 18.91 4.05 -4.85
C SER A 370 20.04 3.01 -4.92
N LEU A 371 21.19 3.42 -5.49
CA LEU A 371 22.40 2.60 -5.53
C LEU A 371 22.95 2.27 -4.13
N GLU A 372 22.63 3.10 -3.14
CA GLU A 372 23.04 2.90 -1.74
C GLU A 372 22.17 1.84 -1.05
N ASP A 373 20.88 1.78 -1.39
CA ASP A 373 19.92 0.83 -0.82
C ASP A 373 20.05 -0.57 -1.42
N LEU A 374 20.41 -0.68 -2.70
CA LEU A 374 20.42 -1.95 -3.43
C LEU A 374 21.20 -3.07 -2.71
N PRO A 375 22.45 -2.86 -2.21
CA PRO A 375 23.17 -3.91 -1.47
C PRO A 375 22.47 -4.34 -0.18
N ILE A 376 21.76 -3.43 0.49
CA ILE A 376 21.02 -3.73 1.73
C ILE A 376 19.80 -4.59 1.39
N LEU A 377 19.01 -4.16 0.41
CA LEU A 377 17.82 -4.88 -0.04
C LEU A 377 18.19 -6.28 -0.54
N VAL A 378 19.25 -6.42 -1.34
CA VAL A 378 19.73 -7.73 -1.81
C VAL A 378 20.13 -8.63 -0.64
N ARG A 379 20.83 -8.12 0.37
CA ARG A 379 21.19 -8.91 1.56
C ARG A 379 19.97 -9.33 2.37
N ARG A 380 18.97 -8.46 2.54
CA ARG A 380 17.75 -8.76 3.29
C ARG A 380 16.87 -9.77 2.56
N LEU A 381 16.55 -9.53 1.30
CA LEU A 381 15.73 -10.44 0.50
C LEU A 381 16.45 -11.78 0.28
N GLY A 382 17.76 -11.78 0.00
CA GLY A 382 18.54 -13.02 -0.12
C GLY A 382 18.62 -13.80 1.20
N GLY A 383 18.77 -13.10 2.33
CA GLY A 383 18.74 -13.69 3.67
C GLY A 383 17.38 -14.27 4.03
N MET A 384 16.30 -13.61 3.62
CA MET A 384 14.92 -14.08 3.75
C MET A 384 14.72 -15.36 2.93
N VAL A 385 15.07 -15.38 1.64
CA VAL A 385 14.95 -16.56 0.76
C VAL A 385 15.71 -17.76 1.35
N ARG A 386 16.94 -17.55 1.83
CA ARG A 386 17.72 -18.61 2.48
C ARG A 386 17.01 -19.18 3.70
N GLN A 387 16.48 -18.31 4.57
CA GLN A 387 15.78 -18.75 5.79
C GLN A 387 14.44 -19.44 5.48
N VAL A 388 13.74 -19.03 4.43
CA VAL A 388 12.55 -19.75 3.93
C VAL A 388 12.91 -21.15 3.48
N ALA A 389 13.99 -21.31 2.69
CA ALA A 389 14.46 -22.63 2.28
C ALA A 389 14.91 -23.49 3.48
N GLU A 390 15.61 -22.91 4.46
CA GLU A 390 15.99 -23.59 5.70
C GLU A 390 14.76 -24.04 6.52
N GLY A 391 13.73 -23.19 6.62
CA GLY A 391 12.47 -23.52 7.29
C GLY A 391 11.69 -24.61 6.56
N GLN A 392 11.59 -24.53 5.23
CA GLN A 392 10.93 -25.55 4.42
C GLN A 392 11.63 -26.91 4.54
N GLN A 393 12.97 -26.93 4.54
CA GLN A 393 13.74 -28.15 4.72
C GLN A 393 13.51 -28.78 6.10
N LEU A 394 13.40 -27.96 7.15
CA LEU A 394 13.06 -28.46 8.49
C LEU A 394 11.66 -29.11 8.53
N ASP A 395 10.68 -28.50 7.86
CA ASP A 395 9.31 -29.03 7.79
C ASP A 395 9.30 -30.44 7.16
N ILE A 396 9.98 -30.62 6.02
CA ILE A 396 10.13 -31.92 5.36
C ILE A 396 10.83 -32.94 6.26
N GLU A 397 11.89 -32.53 6.98
CA GLU A 397 12.62 -33.41 7.89
C GLU A 397 11.77 -33.86 9.10
N PHE A 398 10.85 -33.02 9.55
CA PHE A 398 10.00 -33.32 10.71
C PHE A 398 9.00 -34.44 10.46
N GLU A 399 8.59 -34.67 9.21
CA GLU A 399 7.73 -35.79 8.84
C GLU A 399 8.40 -37.15 9.11
N LEU A 400 9.72 -37.20 8.92
CA LEU A 400 10.52 -38.43 9.12
C LEU A 400 11.11 -38.52 10.53
N LYS A 401 11.07 -37.44 11.30
CA LYS A 401 11.67 -37.38 12.64
C LYS A 401 10.73 -37.96 13.69
N GLY A 402 11.28 -38.81 14.56
CA GLY A 402 10.52 -39.44 15.64
C GLY A 402 10.02 -38.45 16.70
N GLU A 403 10.89 -37.54 17.15
CA GLU A 403 10.59 -36.50 18.13
C GLU A 403 11.02 -35.14 17.61
N VAL A 404 10.11 -34.16 17.69
CA VAL A 404 10.35 -32.75 17.36
C VAL A 404 10.09 -31.92 18.61
N THR A 405 11.04 -31.04 18.95
CA THR A 405 10.90 -30.15 20.10
C THR A 405 10.15 -28.87 19.75
N GLU A 406 9.62 -28.17 20.76
CA GLU A 406 8.96 -26.87 20.56
C GLU A 406 9.90 -25.83 19.96
N ASP A 407 11.16 -25.76 20.41
CA ASP A 407 12.17 -24.85 19.85
C ASP A 407 12.45 -25.12 18.37
N GLU A 408 12.49 -26.40 17.97
CA GLU A 408 12.67 -26.80 16.57
C GLU A 408 11.45 -26.40 15.73
N TYR A 409 10.24 -26.59 16.24
CA TYR A 409 9.01 -26.13 15.60
C TYR A 409 8.98 -24.61 15.44
N LEU A 410 9.29 -23.85 16.49
CA LEU A 410 9.34 -22.39 16.44
C LEU A 410 10.36 -21.89 15.42
N LYS A 411 11.54 -22.53 15.36
CA LYS A 411 12.55 -22.22 14.34
C LYS A 411 12.06 -22.53 12.92
N MET A 412 11.34 -23.64 12.74
CA MET A 412 10.76 -24.01 11.44
C MET A 412 9.74 -22.96 10.99
N ILE A 413 8.74 -22.63 11.82
CA ILE A 413 7.71 -21.64 11.43
C ILE A 413 8.27 -20.23 11.29
N GLN A 414 9.33 -19.90 12.05
CA GLN A 414 10.07 -18.66 11.87
C GLN A 414 10.67 -18.59 10.46
N GLY A 415 11.39 -19.63 10.03
CA GLY A 415 12.00 -19.69 8.71
C GLY A 415 10.97 -19.76 7.58
N LYS A 416 10.00 -20.67 7.68
CA LYS A 416 9.02 -20.95 6.62
C LYS A 416 8.07 -19.77 6.37
N THR A 417 7.62 -19.11 7.44
CA THR A 417 6.55 -18.10 7.35
C THR A 417 6.95 -16.74 7.92
N ALA A 418 7.45 -16.69 9.16
CA ALA A 418 7.56 -15.42 9.88
C ALA A 418 8.66 -14.49 9.33
N VAL A 419 9.76 -15.05 8.82
CA VAL A 419 10.89 -14.27 8.27
C VAL A 419 10.47 -13.38 7.11
N MET A 420 9.43 -13.76 6.35
CA MET A 420 8.94 -12.95 5.25
C MET A 420 8.17 -11.72 5.76
N PHE A 421 7.34 -11.89 6.80
CA PHE A 421 6.69 -10.75 7.47
C PHE A 421 7.71 -9.84 8.15
N GLN A 422 8.70 -10.42 8.83
CA GLN A 422 9.83 -9.69 9.42
C GLN A 422 10.55 -8.86 8.36
N THR A 423 10.91 -9.47 7.23
CA THR A 423 11.64 -8.79 6.15
C THR A 423 10.80 -7.69 5.53
N CYS A 424 9.51 -7.92 5.25
CA CYS A 424 8.60 -6.88 4.76
C CYS A 424 8.56 -5.65 5.68
N ALA A 425 8.48 -5.88 6.99
CA ALA A 425 8.42 -4.79 7.96
C ALA A 425 9.77 -4.07 8.11
N GLU A 426 10.86 -4.82 8.18
CA GLU A 426 12.22 -4.26 8.25
C GLU A 426 12.52 -3.37 7.03
N VAL A 427 12.31 -3.87 5.81
CA VAL A 427 12.63 -3.11 4.59
C VAL A 427 11.68 -1.93 4.38
N GLY A 428 10.41 -2.07 4.80
CA GLY A 428 9.44 -0.98 4.76
C GLY A 428 9.87 0.19 5.66
N ALA A 429 10.26 -0.09 6.90
CA ALA A 429 10.76 0.94 7.82
C ALA A 429 12.10 1.53 7.35
N TYR A 430 13.00 0.70 6.84
CA TYR A 430 14.31 1.15 6.33
C TYR A 430 14.15 2.13 5.16
N LEU A 431 13.35 1.78 4.15
CA LEU A 431 13.10 2.65 2.99
C LEU A 431 12.26 3.88 3.31
N ALA A 432 11.60 3.90 4.47
CA ALA A 432 10.89 5.06 4.98
C ALA A 432 11.81 6.08 5.70
N GLY A 433 13.13 5.85 5.68
CA GLY A 433 14.12 6.75 6.28
C GLY A 433 14.17 6.70 7.81
N CYS A 434 13.67 5.62 8.41
CA CYS A 434 13.64 5.47 9.86
C CYS A 434 15.03 5.19 10.46
N ASP A 435 15.18 5.49 11.75
CA ASP A 435 16.37 5.13 12.51
C ASP A 435 16.46 3.62 12.79
N GLU A 436 17.65 3.15 13.20
CA GLU A 436 17.91 1.72 13.46
C GLU A 436 16.98 1.14 14.54
N GLU A 437 16.57 1.93 15.54
CA GLU A 437 15.68 1.49 16.61
C GLU A 437 14.27 1.21 16.08
N THR A 438 13.73 2.12 15.27
CA THR A 438 12.43 1.97 14.63
C THR A 438 12.43 0.81 13.63
N VAL A 439 13.51 0.68 12.84
CA VAL A 439 13.68 -0.46 11.90
C VAL A 439 13.70 -1.79 12.66
N GLN A 440 14.44 -1.87 13.77
CA GLN A 440 14.47 -3.08 14.59
C GLN A 440 13.10 -3.38 15.23
N CYS A 441 12.43 -2.35 15.75
CA CYS A 441 11.08 -2.49 16.31
C CYS A 441 10.08 -3.04 15.27
N MET A 442 10.14 -2.56 14.02
CA MET A 442 9.31 -3.08 12.93
C MET A 442 9.69 -4.49 12.48
N SER A 443 10.98 -4.82 12.46
CA SER A 443 11.44 -6.20 12.28
C SER A 443 10.83 -7.13 13.34
N ASP A 444 10.91 -6.76 14.62
CA ASP A 444 10.40 -7.56 15.73
C ASP A 444 8.87 -7.70 15.66
N TRP A 445 8.16 -6.61 15.34
CA TRP A 445 6.73 -6.65 15.06
C TRP A 445 6.39 -7.64 13.94
N GLY A 446 7.08 -7.56 12.80
CA GLY A 446 6.86 -8.45 11.66
C GLY A 446 7.14 -9.92 12.00
N LEU A 447 8.17 -10.19 12.80
CA LEU A 447 8.46 -11.54 13.31
C LEU A 447 7.33 -12.06 14.19
N HIS A 448 6.88 -11.28 15.17
CA HIS A 448 5.80 -11.67 16.09
C HIS A 448 4.46 -11.85 15.36
N LEU A 449 4.15 -10.96 14.41
CA LEU A 449 2.99 -11.07 13.53
C LEU A 449 3.04 -12.39 12.74
N GLY A 450 4.17 -12.71 12.13
CA GLY A 450 4.35 -13.91 11.32
C GLY A 450 4.29 -15.21 12.13
N LEU A 451 4.84 -15.23 13.35
CA LEU A 451 4.74 -16.37 14.26
C LEU A 451 3.29 -16.58 14.72
N CYS A 452 2.60 -15.50 15.09
CA CYS A 452 1.18 -15.56 15.42
C CYS A 452 0.36 -16.06 14.21
N PHE A 453 0.66 -15.58 13.00
CA PHE A 453 -0.02 -16.00 11.78
C PHE A 453 0.05 -17.52 11.58
N GLN A 454 1.24 -18.12 11.67
CA GLN A 454 1.41 -19.56 11.46
C GLN A 454 0.78 -20.39 12.57
N LEU A 455 0.92 -19.98 13.84
CA LEU A 455 0.26 -20.67 14.95
C LEU A 455 -1.27 -20.66 14.81
N MET A 456 -1.83 -19.55 14.32
CA MET A 456 -3.26 -19.44 14.05
C MET A 456 -3.68 -20.28 12.84
N ASP A 457 -2.87 -20.41 11.80
CA ASP A 457 -3.13 -21.34 10.67
C ASP A 457 -3.23 -22.79 11.16
N ASP A 458 -2.27 -23.23 11.97
CA ASP A 458 -2.29 -24.57 12.56
C ASP A 458 -3.54 -24.79 13.44
N LEU A 459 -3.92 -23.78 14.25
CA LEU A 459 -5.12 -23.84 15.10
C LEU A 459 -6.42 -23.91 14.28
N ILE A 460 -6.50 -23.13 13.20
CA ILE A 460 -7.68 -23.07 12.31
C ILE A 460 -7.93 -24.44 11.68
N ASP A 461 -6.88 -25.19 11.30
CA ASP A 461 -7.02 -26.55 10.74
C ASP A 461 -7.79 -27.49 11.67
N VAL A 462 -7.64 -27.32 12.99
CA VAL A 462 -8.19 -28.20 14.03
C VAL A 462 -9.52 -27.68 14.60
N VAL A 463 -9.74 -26.36 14.63
CA VAL A 463 -10.87 -25.73 15.32
C VAL A 463 -12.02 -25.37 14.37
N SER A 464 -11.74 -25.10 13.09
CA SER A 464 -12.76 -24.70 12.11
C SER A 464 -13.41 -25.89 11.43
N ASP A 465 -14.69 -25.76 11.03
CA ASP A 465 -15.35 -26.80 10.25
C ASP A 465 -14.83 -26.88 8.81
N SER A 466 -14.92 -28.07 8.20
CA SER A 466 -14.44 -28.35 6.85
C SER A 466 -15.07 -27.48 5.76
N THR A 467 -16.29 -26.97 5.99
CA THR A 467 -17.00 -26.06 5.07
C THR A 467 -16.33 -24.70 5.03
N THR A 468 -15.91 -24.20 6.19
CA THR A 468 -15.22 -22.92 6.36
C THR A 468 -13.76 -23.00 5.87
N LEU A 469 -13.10 -24.14 6.07
CA LEU A 469 -11.71 -24.39 5.66
C LEU A 469 -11.54 -24.62 4.14
N GLY A 470 -12.57 -25.13 3.45
CA GLY A 470 -12.46 -25.56 2.05
C GLY A 470 -11.61 -26.83 1.85
N LYS A 471 -11.08 -27.41 2.93
CA LYS A 471 -10.42 -28.71 3.03
C LYS A 471 -10.95 -29.46 4.27
N PRO A 472 -10.79 -30.79 4.38
CA PRO A 472 -11.15 -31.51 5.60
C PRO A 472 -10.39 -30.94 6.81
N SER A 473 -11.11 -30.62 7.89
CA SER A 473 -10.50 -30.25 9.17
C SER A 473 -9.59 -31.37 9.68
N GLY A 474 -8.46 -31.03 10.28
CA GLY A 474 -7.47 -31.98 10.80
C GLY A 474 -6.65 -32.67 9.72
N SER A 475 -6.54 -32.09 8.52
CA SER A 475 -5.69 -32.63 7.46
C SER A 475 -4.24 -32.77 7.91
N ASP A 476 -3.77 -31.82 8.73
CA ASP A 476 -2.39 -31.78 9.18
C ASP A 476 -2.09 -32.97 10.12
N ILE A 477 -3.07 -33.39 10.92
CA ILE A 477 -2.97 -34.61 11.74
C ILE A 477 -2.87 -35.84 10.85
N ALA A 478 -3.72 -35.95 9.83
CA ALA A 478 -3.70 -37.08 8.90
C ALA A 478 -2.37 -37.17 8.14
N GLN A 479 -1.81 -36.03 7.72
CA GLN A 479 -0.50 -35.94 7.07
C GLN A 479 0.67 -36.22 8.03
N GLY A 480 0.44 -36.23 9.34
CA GLY A 480 1.48 -36.47 10.33
C GLY A 480 2.31 -35.24 10.68
N LYS A 481 1.83 -34.04 10.30
CA LYS A 481 2.54 -32.78 10.55
C LYS A 481 2.76 -32.57 12.05
N ARG A 482 3.98 -32.15 12.39
CA ARG A 482 4.43 -31.94 13.77
C ARG A 482 4.09 -30.53 14.24
N THR A 483 2.81 -30.16 14.20
CA THR A 483 2.34 -28.86 14.71
C THR A 483 2.56 -28.75 16.22
N LEU A 484 2.54 -27.52 16.76
CA LEU A 484 2.73 -27.28 18.20
C LEU A 484 1.77 -28.11 19.07
N MET A 485 0.51 -28.25 18.63
CA MET A 485 -0.50 -29.02 19.35
C MET A 485 -0.14 -30.51 19.43
N VAL A 486 0.39 -31.07 18.33
CA VAL A 486 0.86 -32.45 18.27
C VAL A 486 2.09 -32.63 19.14
N ILE A 487 3.08 -31.72 19.04
CA ILE A 487 4.29 -31.76 19.87
C ILE A 487 3.94 -31.73 21.36
N HIS A 488 3.09 -30.78 21.77
CA HIS A 488 2.61 -30.68 23.15
C HIS A 488 1.88 -31.96 23.58
N ALA A 489 0.98 -32.49 22.74
CA ALA A 489 0.22 -33.71 23.04
C ALA A 489 1.12 -34.95 23.22
N LEU A 490 2.18 -35.07 22.41
CA LEU A 490 3.10 -36.20 22.47
C LEU A 490 4.02 -36.15 23.69
N ASN A 491 4.29 -34.95 24.23
CA ASN A 491 5.03 -34.75 25.47
C ASN A 491 4.18 -34.97 26.74
N GLN A 492 2.86 -35.14 26.61
CA GLN A 492 2.00 -35.48 27.75
C GLN A 492 2.23 -36.92 28.23
N PRO A 493 1.93 -37.23 29.51
CA PRO A 493 1.92 -38.60 30.02
C PRO A 493 1.02 -39.53 29.20
N ASP A 494 1.35 -40.82 29.19
CA ASP A 494 0.55 -41.83 28.48
C ASP A 494 -0.90 -41.84 28.98
N SER A 495 -1.82 -41.70 28.03
CA SER A 495 -3.26 -41.63 28.26
C SER A 495 -4.00 -42.22 27.07
N GLU A 496 -5.28 -42.53 27.23
CA GLU A 496 -6.10 -43.01 26.12
C GLU A 496 -6.21 -41.97 25.00
N ALA A 497 -6.34 -40.69 25.35
CA ALA A 497 -6.33 -39.59 24.39
C ALA A 497 -5.03 -39.54 23.57
N LYS A 498 -3.87 -39.71 24.23
CA LYS A 498 -2.58 -39.75 23.52
C LYS A 498 -2.49 -40.94 22.56
N LYS A 499 -3.00 -42.12 22.95
CA LYS A 499 -3.06 -43.29 22.05
C LYS A 499 -4.00 -43.05 20.88
N ASP A 500 -5.14 -42.41 21.12
CA ASP A 500 -6.11 -42.08 20.07
C ASP A 500 -5.52 -41.12 19.03
N LEU A 501 -4.75 -40.11 19.47
CA LEU A 501 -4.00 -39.25 18.56
C LEU A 501 -2.96 -40.04 17.75
N LEU A 502 -2.17 -40.90 18.39
CA LEU A 502 -1.17 -41.73 17.72
C LEU A 502 -1.78 -42.70 16.69
N ASN A 503 -3.03 -43.12 16.90
CA ASN A 503 -3.73 -44.01 15.97
C ASN A 503 -4.20 -43.31 14.68
N VAL A 504 -4.15 -41.97 14.62
CA VAL A 504 -4.52 -41.20 13.42
C VAL A 504 -3.35 -40.43 12.82
N LEU A 505 -2.36 -40.05 13.62
CA LEU A 505 -1.21 -39.25 13.18
C LEU A 505 -0.44 -39.96 12.06
N GLY A 506 -0.38 -39.34 10.88
CA GLY A 506 0.37 -39.87 9.73
C GLY A 506 -0.31 -41.02 8.97
N LEU A 507 -1.61 -41.23 9.15
CA LEU A 507 -2.37 -42.23 8.38
C LEU A 507 -2.62 -41.82 6.91
N GLN A 508 -2.37 -40.57 6.54
CA GLN A 508 -2.60 -40.03 5.18
C GLN A 508 -4.01 -40.40 4.69
N ASP A 509 -4.13 -40.99 3.50
CA ASP A 509 -5.41 -41.39 2.88
C ASP A 509 -6.18 -42.47 3.68
N GLU A 510 -5.56 -43.14 4.66
CA GLU A 510 -6.21 -44.13 5.53
C GLU A 510 -6.92 -43.50 6.75
N ALA A 511 -6.82 -42.18 6.92
CA ALA A 511 -7.49 -41.41 7.96
C ALA A 511 -8.94 -41.11 7.57
N ASP A 512 -9.89 -41.95 8.00
CA ASP A 512 -11.31 -41.62 7.86
C ASP A 512 -11.73 -40.48 8.80
N GLU A 513 -12.87 -39.84 8.47
CA GLU A 513 -13.41 -38.69 9.21
C GLU A 513 -13.61 -38.96 10.71
N ALA A 514 -13.95 -40.20 11.08
CA ALA A 514 -14.14 -40.58 12.48
C ALA A 514 -12.82 -40.66 13.25
N LYS A 515 -11.75 -41.18 12.63
CA LYS A 515 -10.40 -41.17 13.21
C LYS A 515 -9.87 -39.75 13.37
N ILE A 516 -10.06 -38.90 12.36
CA ILE A 516 -9.63 -37.49 12.40
C ILE A 516 -10.35 -36.75 13.53
N THR A 517 -11.68 -36.89 13.61
CA THR A 517 -12.48 -36.32 14.71
C THR A 517 -11.96 -36.77 16.09
N LYS A 518 -11.62 -38.06 16.24
CA LYS A 518 -11.07 -38.60 17.48
C LYS A 518 -9.69 -38.03 17.81
N GLY A 519 -8.85 -37.78 16.80
CA GLY A 519 -7.57 -37.10 16.94
C GLY A 519 -7.74 -35.67 17.45
N ILE A 520 -8.66 -34.91 16.84
CA ILE A 520 -8.99 -33.53 17.24
C ILE A 520 -9.52 -33.50 18.69
N GLU A 521 -10.46 -34.38 19.04
CA GLU A 521 -10.94 -34.52 20.43
C GLU A 521 -9.81 -34.83 21.42
N SER A 522 -8.82 -35.59 20.98
CA SER A 522 -7.66 -35.95 21.81
C SER A 522 -6.77 -34.74 22.07
N LEU A 523 -6.51 -33.90 21.05
CA LEU A 523 -5.81 -32.62 21.23
C LEU A 523 -6.53 -31.70 22.22
N HIS A 524 -7.87 -31.66 22.16
CA HIS A 524 -8.68 -30.91 23.12
C HIS A 524 -8.56 -31.49 24.55
N LYS A 525 -8.71 -32.82 24.71
CA LYS A 525 -8.61 -33.48 26.04
C LYS A 525 -7.23 -33.34 26.68
N LEU A 526 -6.18 -33.22 25.87
CA LEU A 526 -4.80 -33.04 26.32
C LEU A 526 -4.45 -31.56 26.59
N GLY A 527 -5.38 -30.63 26.36
CA GLY A 527 -5.15 -29.19 26.53
C GLY A 527 -4.19 -28.59 25.49
N SER A 528 -3.89 -29.31 24.41
CA SER A 528 -2.95 -28.88 23.38
C SER A 528 -3.46 -27.71 22.55
N ILE A 529 -4.76 -27.65 22.29
CA ILE A 529 -5.39 -26.53 21.57
C ILE A 529 -5.26 -25.24 22.41
N ASP A 530 -5.60 -25.31 23.70
CA ASP A 530 -5.48 -24.17 24.62
C ASP A 530 -4.03 -23.71 24.77
N TYR A 531 -3.07 -24.65 24.80
CA TYR A 531 -1.64 -24.35 24.84
C TYR A 531 -1.18 -23.57 23.62
N ALA A 532 -1.51 -24.05 22.42
CA ALA A 532 -1.14 -23.36 21.17
C ALA A 532 -1.83 -21.99 21.05
N MET A 533 -3.10 -21.90 21.46
CA MET A 533 -3.84 -20.63 21.51
C MET A 533 -3.21 -19.61 22.48
N ALA A 534 -2.73 -20.06 23.64
CA ALA A 534 -2.04 -19.20 24.59
C ALA A 534 -0.73 -18.64 24.01
N LEU A 535 0.05 -19.46 23.31
CA LEU A 535 1.29 -19.02 22.67
C LEU A 535 1.02 -18.06 21.50
N ALA A 536 -0.01 -18.31 20.68
CA ALA A 536 -0.43 -17.41 19.62
C ALA A 536 -0.82 -16.02 20.18
N LYS A 537 -1.57 -16.00 21.30
CA LYS A 537 -1.93 -14.76 22.01
C LYS A 537 -0.73 -14.03 22.61
N ASP A 538 0.30 -14.75 23.05
CA ASP A 538 1.53 -14.14 23.54
C ASP A 538 2.29 -13.42 22.42
N PHE A 539 2.41 -14.03 21.23
CA PHE A 539 3.00 -13.36 20.07
C PHE A 539 2.15 -12.19 19.55
N HIS A 540 0.82 -12.32 19.55
CA HIS A 540 -0.09 -11.20 19.26
C HIS A 540 0.13 -10.02 20.22
N LYS A 541 0.24 -10.30 21.52
CA LYS A 541 0.54 -9.28 22.55
C LYS A 541 1.89 -8.61 22.31
N LYS A 542 2.94 -9.39 22.03
CA LYS A 542 4.28 -8.85 21.71
C LYS A 542 4.28 -7.98 20.47
N ALA A 543 3.52 -8.34 19.43
CA ALA A 543 3.35 -7.51 18.24
C ALA A 543 2.71 -6.15 18.61
N HIS A 544 1.65 -6.13 19.43
CA HIS A 544 1.08 -4.86 19.91
C HIS A 544 2.05 -4.04 20.75
N GLU A 545 2.84 -4.67 21.62
CA GLU A 545 3.88 -3.99 22.42
C GLU A 545 4.91 -3.27 21.54
N CYS A 546 5.28 -3.83 20.38
CA CYS A 546 6.11 -3.13 19.39
C CYS A 546 5.40 -1.89 18.83
N LEU A 547 4.12 -2.00 18.45
CA LEU A 547 3.35 -0.86 17.91
C LEU A 547 3.09 0.22 18.97
N ASP A 548 2.99 -0.15 20.24
CA ASP A 548 2.81 0.78 21.37
C ASP A 548 4.07 1.61 21.67
N ALA A 549 5.24 1.14 21.23
CA ALA A 549 6.51 1.84 21.42
C ALA A 549 6.73 2.98 20.40
N LEU A 550 5.92 3.05 19.34
CA LEU A 550 6.09 4.00 18.25
C LEU A 550 5.10 5.19 18.33
N PRO A 551 5.45 6.34 17.72
CA PRO A 551 4.53 7.47 17.60
C PRO A 551 3.22 7.09 16.89
N LEU A 552 2.13 7.75 17.27
CA LEU A 552 0.86 7.59 16.58
C LEU A 552 0.92 8.27 15.20
N SER A 553 0.40 7.58 14.20
CA SER A 553 0.18 8.09 12.85
C SER A 553 -1.13 7.53 12.29
N PRO A 554 -1.73 8.15 11.25
CA PRO A 554 -2.90 7.58 10.59
C PRO A 554 -2.65 6.14 10.08
N GLY A 555 -1.43 5.85 9.59
CA GLY A 555 -1.04 4.52 9.11
C GLY A 555 -0.97 3.44 10.19
N MET A 556 -0.75 3.81 11.45
CA MET A 556 -0.65 2.86 12.57
C MET A 556 -1.93 2.04 12.78
N LYS A 557 -3.09 2.62 12.44
CA LYS A 557 -4.39 1.94 12.52
C LYS A 557 -4.42 0.66 11.68
N ALA A 558 -3.89 0.71 10.45
CA ALA A 558 -3.83 -0.46 9.58
C ALA A 558 -2.96 -1.59 10.15
N LEU A 559 -1.82 -1.28 10.77
CA LEU A 559 -0.94 -2.31 11.36
C LEU A 559 -1.56 -2.98 12.59
N ARG A 560 -2.28 -2.22 13.42
CA ARG A 560 -3.04 -2.76 14.56
C ARG A 560 -4.18 -3.66 14.09
N GLU A 561 -4.97 -3.20 13.13
CA GLU A 561 -6.03 -4.01 12.52
C GLU A 561 -5.48 -5.30 11.88
N LEU A 562 -4.30 -5.25 11.24
CA LEU A 562 -3.63 -6.44 10.69
C LEU A 562 -3.16 -7.41 11.78
N THR A 563 -2.69 -6.87 12.90
CA THR A 563 -2.28 -7.67 14.06
C THR A 563 -3.50 -8.37 14.68
N ASP A 564 -4.61 -7.65 14.86
CA ASP A 564 -5.87 -8.20 15.40
C ASP A 564 -6.56 -9.18 14.44
N TYR A 565 -6.42 -8.95 13.13
CA TYR A 565 -6.97 -9.83 12.11
C TYR A 565 -6.55 -11.29 12.33
N GLN A 566 -5.35 -11.56 12.84
CA GLN A 566 -4.86 -12.91 13.07
C GLN A 566 -5.75 -13.72 14.00
N LEU A 567 -6.14 -13.14 15.15
CA LEU A 567 -6.99 -13.80 16.13
C LEU A 567 -8.46 -13.84 15.72
N ASN A 568 -8.91 -12.80 15.00
CA ASN A 568 -10.30 -12.67 14.56
C ASN A 568 -10.69 -13.70 13.49
N ARG A 569 -9.74 -14.44 12.91
CA ARG A 569 -10.01 -15.51 11.94
C ARG A 569 -10.79 -16.70 12.51
N LEU A 570 -10.84 -16.84 13.83
CA LEU A 570 -11.64 -17.86 14.53
C LEU A 570 -12.98 -17.34 15.06
N SER A 571 -13.28 -16.05 14.87
CA SER A 571 -14.42 -15.35 15.49
C SER A 571 -15.68 -15.35 14.64
#